data_AF-S4RPZ4-F1
#
_entry.id   AF-S4RPZ4-F1
#
_cell.length_a   1.000
_cell.length_b   1.000
_cell.length_c   1.000
_cell.angle_alpha   90.00
_cell.angle_beta   90.00
_cell.angle_gamma   90.00
#
_symmetry.space_group_name_H-M   'P 1'
#
loop_
_entity.id
_entity.type
_entity.pdbx_description
1 polymer ?
#
loop_
_entity_poly.entity_id
_entity_poly.type
_entity_poly.pdbx_seq_one_letter_code
_entity_poly.pdbx_strand_id
1 'polypeptide(L)'
;QEGLTPGHLKKAKLMFYYSRYPSSTMLKIYFPDVKFNRCITSQLIKWFSNFREFYYIQMEKFARAALADGVTSAEELTVTRDSELFRALNVHYNKANDFQVRSCF
;
A
#
# COMPACT_ATOMS: atom_id res chain seq x y z
N GLN A 1 0.43 -14.17 -24.16
CA GLN A 1 0.86 -14.30 -22.75
C GLN A 1 -0.13 -13.51 -21.90
N GLU A 2 -1.19 -14.15 -21.40
CA GLU A 2 -2.22 -13.50 -20.56
C GLU A 2 -1.71 -13.41 -19.11
N GLY A 3 -0.80 -12.47 -18.84
CA GLY A 3 -0.20 -12.24 -17.52
C GLY A 3 -0.75 -10.99 -16.82
N LEU A 4 -0.32 -10.75 -15.58
CA LEU A 4 -0.62 -9.51 -14.90
C LEU A 4 0.08 -8.32 -15.59
N THR A 5 -0.66 -7.23 -15.78
CA THR A 5 -0.19 -6.02 -16.47
C THR A 5 0.28 -4.96 -15.48
N PRO A 6 0.99 -3.91 -15.94
CA PRO A 6 1.25 -2.71 -15.13
C PRO A 6 -0.04 -2.05 -14.60
N GLY A 7 -1.14 -2.16 -15.36
CA GLY A 7 -2.47 -1.70 -14.92
C GLY A 7 -2.98 -2.48 -13.70
N HIS A 8 -2.82 -3.81 -13.69
CA HIS A 8 -3.16 -4.64 -12.54
C HIS A 8 -2.30 -4.30 -11.31
N LEU A 9 -1.01 -4.03 -11.51
CA LEU A 9 -0.13 -3.61 -10.43
C LEU A 9 -0.59 -2.27 -9.81
N LYS A 10 -0.94 -1.29 -10.66
CA LYS A 10 -1.50 -0.01 -10.21
C LYS A 10 -2.79 -0.21 -9.41
N LYS A 11 -3.72 -1.03 -9.92
CA LYS A 11 -4.97 -1.37 -9.22
C LYS A 11 -4.71 -2.07 -7.88
N ALA A 12 -3.75 -2.99 -7.80
CA ALA A 12 -3.37 -3.67 -6.58
C ALA A 12 -2.80 -2.70 -5.52
N LYS A 13 -1.97 -1.73 -5.93
CA LYS A 13 -1.48 -0.66 -5.05
C LYS A 13 -2.62 0.18 -4.49
N LEU A 14 -3.63 0.48 -5.29
CA LEU A 14 -4.81 1.21 -4.83
C LEU A 14 -5.65 0.39 -3.85
N MET A 15 -5.84 -0.89 -4.15
CA MET A 15 -6.54 -1.83 -3.27
C MET A 15 -5.84 -1.94 -1.90
N PHE A 16 -4.52 -1.85 -1.86
CA PHE A 16 -3.72 -1.92 -0.63
C PHE A 16 -4.11 -0.85 0.41
N TYR A 17 -4.53 0.34 -0.02
CA TYR A 17 -5.02 1.38 0.89
C TYR A 17 -6.24 0.92 1.69
N TYR A 18 -7.12 0.11 1.09
CA TYR A 18 -8.33 -0.39 1.72
C TYR A 18 -8.14 -1.76 2.39
N SER A 19 -7.29 -2.62 1.84
CA SER A 19 -7.04 -3.96 2.38
C SER A 19 -5.57 -4.36 2.24
N ARG A 20 -4.90 -4.49 3.39
CA ARG A 20 -3.49 -4.90 3.48
C ARG A 20 -3.30 -6.42 3.31
N TYR A 21 -4.36 -7.19 3.56
CA TYR A 21 -4.40 -8.65 3.49
C TYR A 21 -5.66 -9.11 2.73
N PRO A 22 -5.74 -8.86 1.41
CA PRO A 22 -6.90 -9.27 0.64
C PRO A 22 -7.01 -10.80 0.56
N SER A 23 -8.22 -11.32 0.72
CA SER A 23 -8.48 -12.74 0.52
C SER A 23 -8.46 -13.12 -0.96
N SER A 24 -8.30 -14.40 -1.26
CA SER A 24 -8.40 -14.93 -2.63
C SER A 24 -9.74 -14.57 -3.30
N THR A 25 -10.83 -14.58 -2.53
CA THR A 25 -12.17 -14.18 -3.01
C THR A 25 -12.18 -12.69 -3.38
N MET A 26 -11.60 -11.84 -2.54
CA MET A 26 -11.50 -10.41 -2.81
C MET A 26 -10.70 -10.15 -4.10
N LEU A 27 -9.55 -10.80 -4.27
CA LEU A 27 -8.75 -10.68 -5.49
C LEU A 27 -9.55 -11.09 -6.75
N LYS A 28 -10.29 -12.18 -6.70
CA LYS A 28 -11.12 -12.62 -7.85
C LYS A 28 -12.21 -11.60 -8.22
N ILE A 29 -12.84 -10.99 -7.22
CA ILE A 29 -13.88 -9.96 -7.44
C ILE A 29 -13.29 -8.69 -8.06
N TYR A 30 -12.14 -8.23 -7.54
CA TYR A 30 -11.54 -6.97 -7.96
C TYR A 30 -10.65 -7.08 -9.20
N PHE A 31 -10.33 -8.28 -9.68
CA PHE A 31 -9.59 -8.52 -10.93
C PHE A 31 -10.36 -9.50 -11.85
N PRO A 32 -11.57 -9.13 -12.32
CA PRO A 32 -12.45 -10.04 -13.05
C PRO A 32 -11.92 -10.41 -14.44
N ASP A 33 -11.06 -9.58 -15.01
CA ASP A 33 -10.38 -9.75 -16.29
C ASP A 33 -9.14 -10.66 -16.20
N VAL A 34 -8.73 -11.05 -15.00
CA VAL A 34 -7.58 -11.91 -14.76
C VAL A 34 -8.02 -13.38 -14.64
N LYS A 35 -7.47 -14.24 -15.49
CA LYS A 35 -7.63 -15.70 -15.36
C LYS A 35 -6.71 -16.23 -14.26
N PHE A 36 -7.26 -16.43 -13.06
CA PHE A 36 -6.49 -16.90 -11.92
C PHE A 36 -5.91 -18.30 -12.12
N ASN A 37 -4.59 -18.41 -11.97
CA ASN A 37 -3.86 -19.66 -11.89
C ASN A 37 -2.84 -19.59 -10.73
N ARG A 38 -2.14 -20.70 -10.47
CA ARG A 38 -1.15 -20.77 -9.37
C ARG A 38 -0.07 -19.69 -9.50
N CYS A 39 0.45 -19.44 -10.70
CA CYS A 39 1.50 -18.45 -10.94
C CYS A 39 1.01 -17.02 -10.67
N ILE A 40 -0.15 -16.63 -11.23
CA ILE A 40 -0.77 -15.32 -11.03
C ILE A 40 -1.13 -15.09 -9.56
N THR A 41 -1.68 -16.11 -8.89
CA THR A 41 -2.02 -16.02 -7.46
C THR A 41 -0.77 -15.77 -6.62
N SER A 42 0.31 -16.52 -6.88
CA SER A 42 1.60 -16.31 -6.21
C SER A 42 2.17 -14.91 -6.48
N GLN A 43 2.06 -14.41 -7.71
CA GLN A 43 2.52 -13.07 -8.07
C GLN A 43 1.74 -11.97 -7.34
N LEU A 44 0.41 -12.07 -7.24
CA LEU A 44 -0.40 -11.14 -6.45
C LEU A 44 -0.03 -11.19 -4.97
N ILE A 45 0.10 -12.38 -4.39
CA ILE A 45 0.54 -12.54 -2.99
C ILE A 45 1.89 -11.87 -2.78
N LYS A 46 2.85 -12.08 -3.68
CA LYS A 46 4.17 -11.44 -3.64
C LYS A 46 4.07 -9.91 -3.69
N TRP A 47 3.23 -9.35 -4.56
CA TRP A 47 3.00 -7.90 -4.60
C TRP A 47 2.48 -7.38 -3.26
N PHE A 48 1.45 -8.01 -2.68
CA PHE A 48 0.91 -7.59 -1.39
C PHE A 48 1.91 -7.78 -0.24
N SER A 49 2.78 -8.79 -0.29
CA SER A 49 3.89 -8.92 0.66
C SER A 49 4.89 -7.77 0.55
N ASN A 50 5.33 -7.44 -0.67
CA ASN A 50 6.23 -6.31 -0.91
C ASN A 50 5.60 -4.97 -0.49
N PHE A 51 4.29 -4.80 -0.71
CA PHE A 51 3.58 -3.60 -0.27
C PHE A 51 3.58 -3.49 1.25
N ARG A 52 3.31 -4.57 1.97
CA ARG A 52 3.36 -4.56 3.44
C ARG A 52 4.75 -4.29 3.96
N GLU A 53 5.77 -4.93 3.38
CA GLU A 53 7.17 -4.72 3.77
C GLU A 53 7.55 -3.25 3.66
N PHE A 54 7.32 -2.62 2.51
CA PHE A 54 7.59 -1.19 2.34
C PHE A 54 6.78 -0.33 3.33
N TYR A 55 5.49 -0.61 3.50
CA TYR A 55 4.63 0.12 4.41
C TYR A 55 5.17 0.08 5.85
N TYR A 56 5.47 -1.12 6.37
CA TYR A 56 5.93 -1.27 7.75
C TYR A 56 7.33 -0.70 7.96
N ILE A 57 8.22 -0.78 6.96
CA ILE A 57 9.53 -0.10 7.01
C ILE A 57 9.34 1.42 7.14
N GLN A 58 8.43 2.02 6.36
CA GLN A 58 8.16 3.46 6.46
C GLN A 58 7.49 3.85 7.78
N MET A 59 6.53 3.05 8.27
CA MET A 59 5.91 3.26 9.59
C MET A 59 6.95 3.23 10.70
N GLU A 60 7.81 2.20 10.71
CA GLU A 60 8.85 2.05 11.72
C GLU A 60 9.85 3.20 11.67
N LYS A 61 10.29 3.59 10.46
CA LYS A 61 11.18 4.74 10.29
C LYS A 61 10.56 6.02 10.88
N PHE A 62 9.29 6.27 10.60
CA PHE A 62 8.58 7.45 11.11
C PHE A 62 8.42 7.41 12.64
N ALA A 63 8.00 6.28 13.19
CA ALA A 63 7.84 6.10 14.63
C ALA A 63 9.17 6.28 15.39
N ARG A 64 10.28 5.73 14.85
CA ARG A 64 11.61 5.91 15.44
C ARG A 64 12.09 7.35 15.38
N ALA A 65 11.79 8.07 14.29
CA ALA A 65 12.11 9.50 14.19
C ALA A 65 11.34 10.31 15.23
N ALA A 66 10.02 10.08 15.37
CA ALA A 66 9.22 10.77 16.37
C ALA A 66 9.69 10.49 17.80
N LEU A 67 10.08 9.25 18.12
CA LEU A 67 10.68 8.91 19.41
C LEU A 67 12.01 9.64 19.65
N ALA A 68 12.85 9.78 18.62
CA ALA A 68 14.11 10.53 18.71
C ALA A 68 13.88 12.04 18.92
N ASP A 69 12.78 12.57 18.38
CA ASP A 69 12.34 13.96 18.57
C ASP A 69 11.60 14.19 19.91
N GLY A 70 11.50 13.16 20.75
CA GLY A 70 10.96 13.26 22.11
C GLY A 70 9.44 13.04 22.22
N VAL A 71 8.77 12.58 21.17
CA VAL A 71 7.35 12.20 21.24
C VAL A 71 7.23 10.94 22.11
N THR A 72 6.47 11.03 23.20
CA THR A 72 6.33 9.94 24.19
C THR A 72 4.96 9.27 24.19
N SER A 73 3.98 9.86 23.50
CA SER A 73 2.63 9.33 23.33
C SER A 73 2.31 9.07 21.86
N ALA A 74 1.57 7.98 21.58
CA ALA A 74 1.04 7.69 20.26
C ALA A 74 -0.07 8.67 19.83
N GLU A 75 -0.76 9.29 20.79
CA GLU A 75 -1.81 10.29 20.52
C GLU A 75 -1.24 11.59 19.93
N GLU A 76 0.04 11.86 20.17
CA GLU A 76 0.77 13.02 19.63
C GLU A 76 1.27 12.78 18.20
N LEU A 77 1.26 11.53 17.71
CA LEU A 77 1.67 11.20 16.36
C LEU A 77 0.62 11.69 15.35
N THR A 78 0.90 12.82 14.73
CA THR A 78 0.07 13.38 13.66
C THR A 78 0.70 13.13 12.30
N VAL A 79 -0.06 12.48 11.41
CA VAL A 79 0.35 12.27 10.01
C VAL A 79 -0.40 13.26 9.13
N THR A 80 0.24 14.39 8.82
CA THR A 80 -0.29 15.37 7.86
C THR A 80 0.07 15.00 6.42
N ARG A 81 -0.53 15.67 5.43
CA ARG A 81 -0.20 15.46 4.00
C ARG A 81 1.22 15.88 3.64
N ASP A 82 1.77 16.75 4.46
CA ASP A 82 3.08 17.36 4.39
C ASP A 82 4.13 16.53 5.15
N SER A 83 3.70 15.53 5.94
CA SER A 83 4.60 14.58 6.59
C SER A 83 5.44 13.79 5.58
N GLU A 84 6.70 13.52 5.94
CA GLU A 84 7.58 12.69 5.13
C GLU A 84 6.99 11.30 4.87
N LEU A 85 6.28 10.77 5.87
CA LEU A 85 5.62 9.49 5.77
C LEU A 85 4.56 9.48 4.67
N PHE A 86 3.66 10.47 4.66
CA PHE A 86 2.64 10.59 3.63
C PHE A 86 3.28 10.71 2.24
N ARG A 87 4.32 11.55 2.10
CA ARG A 87 5.05 11.72 0.84
C ARG A 87 5.67 10.40 0.36
N ALA A 88 6.33 9.65 1.23
CA ALA A 88 6.96 8.38 0.89
C ALA A 88 5.93 7.34 0.43
N LEU A 89 4.81 7.22 1.14
CA LEU A 89 3.72 6.32 0.76
C LEU A 89 3.05 6.76 -0.55
N ASN A 90 2.76 8.04 -0.73
CA ASN A 90 2.08 8.55 -1.92
C ASN A 90 2.93 8.36 -3.19
N VAL A 91 4.25 8.63 -3.12
CA VAL A 91 5.16 8.36 -4.24
C VAL A 91 5.21 6.87 -4.61
N HIS A 92 5.14 5.98 -3.61
CA HIS A 92 5.23 4.54 -3.85
C HIS A 92 3.94 3.94 -4.42
N TYR A 93 2.79 4.26 -3.82
CA TYR A 93 1.51 3.63 -4.17
C TYR A 93 0.68 4.42 -5.19
N ASN A 94 0.93 5.72 -5.32
CA ASN A 94 0.13 6.65 -6.13
C ASN A 94 0.99 7.60 -6.99
N LYS A 95 2.04 7.06 -7.64
CA LYS A 95 3.05 7.83 -8.39
C LYS A 95 2.49 8.83 -9.43
N ALA A 96 1.33 8.56 -10.02
CA ALA A 96 0.69 9.43 -11.00
C ALA A 96 -0.23 10.50 -10.37
N ASN A 97 -0.46 10.46 -9.05
CA ASN A 97 -1.44 11.27 -8.34
C ASN A 97 -2.86 11.22 -8.94
N ASP A 98 -3.18 10.17 -9.70
CA ASP A 98 -4.51 9.98 -10.29
C ASP A 98 -5.62 9.83 -9.22
N PHE A 99 -5.23 9.63 -7.95
CA PHE A 99 -6.13 9.52 -6.83
C PHE A 99 -5.79 10.56 -5.77
N GLN A 100 -6.79 11.34 -5.35
CA GLN A 100 -6.66 12.10 -4.12
C GLN A 100 -6.82 11.15 -2.93
N VAL A 101 -5.75 11.00 -2.17
CA VAL A 101 -5.82 10.39 -0.85
C VAL A 101 -6.71 11.28 0.02
N ARG A 102 -7.79 10.72 0.59
CA ARG A 102 -8.70 11.47 1.46
C ARG A 102 -7.91 12.11 2.61
N SER A 103 -8.37 13.27 3.08
CA SER A 103 -7.66 14.08 4.09
C SER A 103 -7.54 13.40 5.46
N CYS A 104 -8.22 12.29 5.68
CA CYS A 104 -8.21 11.50 6.90
C CYS A 104 -8.11 10.01 6.55
N PHE A 105 -7.15 9.33 7.19
CA PHE A 105 -6.96 7.88 7.23
C PHE A 105 -7.53 7.32 8.53
#